data_AF-A0A0D6QP78-F1
#
_entry.id   AF-A0A0D6QP78-F1
#
_cell.length_a   1.000
_cell.length_b   1.000
_cell.length_c   1.000
_cell.angle_alpha   90.00
_cell.angle_beta   90.00
_cell.angle_gamma   90.00
#
_symmetry.space_group_name_H-M   'P 1'
#
loop_
_entity.id
_entity.type
_entity.pdbx_description
1 polymer ?
#
loop_
_entity_poly.entity_id
_entity_poly.type
_entity_poly.pdbx_seq_one_letter_code
_entity_poly.pdbx_strand_id
1 'polypeptide(L)'
;MLRSLYTAATGMEAQQLRMDVIANNLANTGTTGFKRQRAEFEDLLSETLHGAEAPDPRGGTAPAALQVGLGVRTGSTVRNFGQGELLTTGNALDLAVEGDGFFRVQRPDGSLAYTRAGNFRVDAAGRLVTARGEVVEPEITFPPETTRVTVDADGTVRAQVAGREAPQELGRLELCTFPNPGGLEAAGGNLLLQTAASGEAVEARPGEQGAGTLAQGFLEGANVKAVEEMIDMIATQRAYELNSRVVQTADQMLQRLTSLRCSPAMPALGLAAALLAALGAPPPAASAEAAVASALAPDGARAHVEALRGGSPGCAPGGYRALRPVQASGEIPLEVDGRDGAGRPCRAFAWAAVRVTGPALRTTRALRGGEPIAGAVEPAEAERVPGRAPLADLPPGARAARALAAGALLAAADVRAGPAPGEPVEVVVRSGGLEITRAARAVPCVRGHACALLPGGRRVEGRLQDGRILVEVP
;
A
#
# COMPACT_ATOMS: atom_id res chain seq x y z
N MET A 1 13.44 0.57 -23.62
CA MET A 1 12.88 -0.37 -22.62
C MET A 1 13.55 -0.20 -21.27
N LEU A 2 14.86 -0.45 -21.10
CA LEU A 2 15.53 -0.25 -19.80
C LEU A 2 15.48 1.21 -19.31
N ARG A 3 15.69 2.18 -20.21
CA ARG A 3 15.56 3.61 -19.90
C ARG A 3 14.16 4.01 -19.44
N SER A 4 13.12 3.58 -20.16
CA SER A 4 11.72 3.85 -19.80
C SER A 4 11.31 3.21 -18.48
N LEU A 5 11.85 2.04 -18.14
CA LEU A 5 11.66 1.41 -16.84
C LEU A 5 12.32 2.22 -15.71
N TYR A 6 13.52 2.74 -15.93
CA TYR A 6 14.23 3.58 -14.95
C TYR A 6 13.53 4.93 -14.73
N THR A 7 13.09 5.59 -15.80
CA THR A 7 12.28 6.81 -15.73
C THR A 7 10.96 6.56 -14.98
N ALA A 8 10.29 5.43 -15.22
CA ALA A 8 9.08 5.07 -14.49
C ALA A 8 9.37 4.75 -13.01
N ALA A 9 10.46 4.06 -12.71
CA ALA A 9 10.89 3.72 -11.34
C ALA A 9 11.19 4.97 -10.51
N THR A 10 12.05 5.86 -11.02
CA THR A 10 12.35 7.15 -10.37
C THR A 10 11.10 8.02 -10.19
N GLY A 11 10.18 7.99 -11.18
CA GLY A 11 8.87 8.63 -11.05
C GLY A 11 8.00 8.02 -9.94
N MET A 12 7.99 6.70 -9.77
CA MET A 12 7.27 6.03 -8.68
C MET A 12 7.86 6.37 -7.31
N GLU A 13 9.18 6.35 -7.16
CA GLU A 13 9.87 6.73 -5.91
C GLU A 13 9.56 8.18 -5.52
N ALA A 14 9.59 9.11 -6.48
CA ALA A 14 9.21 10.50 -6.26
C ALA A 14 7.75 10.63 -5.79
N GLN A 15 6.81 9.90 -6.40
CA GLN A 15 5.42 9.91 -5.94
C GLN A 15 5.26 9.26 -4.56
N GLN A 16 6.03 8.23 -4.23
CA GLN A 16 6.02 7.61 -2.91
C GLN A 16 6.51 8.61 -1.84
N LEU A 17 7.60 9.32 -2.08
CA LEU A 17 8.07 10.34 -1.16
C LEU A 17 7.04 11.48 -1.01
N ARG A 18 6.43 11.91 -2.12
CA ARG A 18 5.35 12.92 -2.07
C ARG A 18 4.19 12.43 -1.20
N MET A 19 3.81 11.16 -1.32
CA MET A 19 2.79 10.52 -0.48
C MET A 19 3.17 10.60 1.00
N ASP A 20 4.42 10.26 1.33
CA ASP A 20 4.90 10.26 2.72
C ASP A 20 4.88 11.68 3.33
N VAL A 21 5.27 12.70 2.55
CA VAL A 21 5.21 14.10 2.98
C VAL A 21 3.77 14.57 3.19
N ILE A 22 2.85 14.25 2.27
CA ILE A 22 1.43 14.59 2.41
C ILE A 22 0.80 13.88 3.62
N ALA A 23 1.13 12.60 3.82
CA ALA A 23 0.66 11.84 4.98
C ALA A 23 1.16 12.46 6.29
N ASN A 24 2.42 12.91 6.32
CA ASN A 24 2.98 13.61 7.48
C ASN A 24 2.28 14.95 7.73
N ASN A 25 2.05 15.75 6.68
CA ASN A 25 1.30 17.01 6.79
C ASN A 25 -0.10 16.76 7.37
N LEU A 26 -0.83 15.77 6.83
CA LEU A 26 -2.19 15.45 7.25
C LEU A 26 -2.24 15.00 8.71
N ALA A 27 -1.28 14.17 9.14
CA ALA A 27 -1.17 13.71 10.52
C ALA A 27 -0.90 14.86 11.51
N ASN A 28 -0.18 15.89 11.07
CA ASN A 28 0.20 17.03 11.90
C ASN A 28 -0.74 18.25 11.77
N THR A 29 -1.89 18.11 11.11
CA THR A 29 -2.89 19.21 10.98
C THR A 29 -3.36 19.77 12.32
N GLY A 30 -3.42 18.95 13.37
CA GLY A 30 -3.79 19.38 14.72
C GLY A 30 -2.63 19.86 15.60
N THR A 31 -1.40 19.84 15.08
CA THR A 31 -0.21 20.15 15.88
C THR A 31 0.06 21.67 15.90
N THR A 32 0.22 22.23 17.08
CA THR A 32 0.50 23.67 17.27
C THR A 32 1.86 24.06 16.70
N GLY A 33 1.90 25.15 15.94
CA GLY A 33 3.11 25.67 15.31
C GLY A 33 3.70 24.77 14.20
N PHE A 34 2.97 23.74 13.73
CA PHE A 34 3.46 22.88 12.65
C PHE A 34 3.44 23.62 11.29
N LYS A 35 4.53 23.46 10.54
CA LYS A 35 4.70 24.07 9.21
C LYS A 35 4.72 22.99 8.13
N ARG A 36 3.79 23.12 7.17
CA ARG A 36 3.60 22.26 6.01
C ARG A 36 4.91 22.05 5.27
N GLN A 37 5.18 20.80 4.93
CA GLN A 37 6.31 20.41 4.08
C GLN A 37 5.87 20.15 2.65
N ARG A 38 6.74 20.45 1.69
CA ARG A 38 6.55 20.13 0.27
C ARG A 38 7.80 19.43 -0.26
N ALA A 39 7.61 18.31 -0.93
CA ALA A 39 8.67 17.69 -1.71
C ALA A 39 8.86 18.44 -3.03
N GLU A 40 10.10 18.84 -3.31
CA GLU A 40 10.51 19.46 -4.57
C GLU A 40 11.32 18.46 -5.38
N PHE A 41 11.00 18.41 -6.68
CA PHE A 41 11.57 17.45 -7.61
C PHE A 41 12.26 18.17 -8.74
N GLU A 42 13.39 17.62 -9.18
CA GLU A 42 14.21 18.14 -10.27
C GLU A 42 14.31 17.08 -11.36
N ASP A 43 14.34 17.52 -12.62
CA ASP A 43 14.63 16.63 -13.73
C ASP A 43 16.10 16.20 -13.71
N LEU A 44 16.36 14.95 -14.12
CA LEU A 44 17.71 14.48 -14.33
C LEU A 44 18.24 14.93 -15.69
N LEU A 45 19.57 15.09 -15.81
CA LEU A 45 20.25 15.46 -17.05
C LEU A 45 19.70 14.68 -18.25
N SER A 46 19.47 15.39 -19.35
CA SER A 46 19.00 14.78 -20.59
C SER A 46 20.17 14.19 -21.39
N GLU A 47 19.95 13.04 -22.00
CA GLU A 47 20.90 12.47 -22.97
C GLU A 47 20.62 13.07 -24.35
N THR A 48 21.62 13.75 -24.92
CA THR A 48 21.54 14.28 -26.28
C THR A 48 21.87 13.18 -27.28
N LEU A 49 20.85 12.70 -28.00
CA LEU A 49 20.99 11.67 -29.03
C LEU A 49 21.53 12.26 -30.34
N HIS A 50 21.12 13.48 -30.69
CA HIS A 50 21.65 14.25 -31.82
C HIS A 50 21.74 15.72 -31.43
N GLY A 51 22.90 16.33 -31.64
CA GLY A 51 23.09 17.77 -31.45
C GLY A 51 22.37 18.58 -32.53
N ALA A 52 22.07 19.85 -32.24
CA ALA A 52 21.41 20.77 -33.18
C ALA A 52 22.24 21.10 -34.45
N GLU A 53 23.48 20.59 -34.55
CA GLU A 53 24.36 20.75 -35.71
C GLU A 53 24.68 19.41 -36.40
N ALA A 54 23.99 18.33 -36.05
CA ALA A 54 24.20 17.03 -36.69
C ALA A 54 23.83 17.10 -38.20
N PRO A 55 24.71 16.63 -39.12
CA PRO A 55 24.41 16.60 -40.55
C PRO A 55 23.23 15.66 -40.84
N ASP A 56 22.19 16.16 -41.51
CA ASP A 56 21.07 15.33 -41.96
C ASP A 56 21.51 14.49 -43.18
N PRO A 57 21.29 13.16 -43.20
CA PRO A 57 21.55 12.31 -44.37
C PRO A 57 20.78 12.70 -45.65
N ARG A 58 19.80 13.62 -45.58
CA ARG A 58 19.09 14.21 -46.73
C ARG A 58 19.61 15.60 -47.14
N GLY A 59 20.65 16.11 -46.48
CA GLY A 59 21.21 17.45 -46.67
C GLY A 59 20.52 18.50 -45.79
N GLY A 60 21.32 19.27 -45.04
CA GLY A 60 20.88 20.28 -44.09
C GLY A 60 21.41 20.03 -42.66
N THR A 61 21.19 20.99 -41.76
CA THR A 61 21.40 20.84 -40.32
C THR A 61 20.06 20.53 -39.64
N ALA A 62 20.05 19.59 -38.69
CA ALA A 62 18.86 19.30 -37.89
C ALA A 62 18.44 20.57 -37.09
N PRO A 63 17.19 21.03 -37.15
CA PRO A 63 16.79 22.32 -36.56
C PRO A 63 16.72 22.34 -35.03
N ALA A 64 16.82 21.18 -34.36
CA ALA A 64 16.79 21.08 -32.90
C ALA A 64 17.58 19.86 -32.40
N ALA A 65 18.13 19.97 -31.19
CA ALA A 65 18.75 18.83 -30.53
C ALA A 65 17.68 17.82 -30.09
N LEU A 66 17.90 16.53 -30.40
CA LEU A 66 17.07 15.45 -29.88
C LEU A 66 17.59 15.05 -28.51
N GLN A 67 16.87 15.46 -27.45
CA GLN A 67 17.21 15.18 -26.07
C GLN A 67 16.15 14.30 -25.40
N VAL A 68 16.58 13.35 -24.59
CA VAL A 68 15.68 12.46 -23.83
C VAL A 68 16.02 12.55 -22.34
N GLY A 69 15.03 12.93 -21.52
CA GLY A 69 15.18 13.04 -20.07
C GLY A 69 15.36 11.69 -19.38
N LEU A 70 16.26 11.64 -18.39
CA LEU A 70 16.60 10.40 -17.66
C LEU A 70 15.70 10.13 -16.45
N GLY A 71 14.69 10.96 -16.20
CA GLY A 71 13.75 10.82 -15.09
C GLY A 71 13.80 11.98 -14.13
N VAL A 72 13.45 11.72 -12.88
CA VAL A 72 13.26 12.72 -11.83
C VAL A 72 14.03 12.32 -10.57
N ARG A 73 14.53 13.30 -9.83
CA ARG A 73 15.15 13.11 -8.51
C ARG A 73 14.46 14.03 -7.51
N THR A 74 14.38 13.58 -6.25
CA THR A 74 14.02 14.46 -5.14
C THR A 74 15.14 15.46 -4.89
N GLY A 75 14.85 16.76 -5.05
CA GLY A 75 15.80 17.83 -4.74
C GLY A 75 15.85 18.08 -3.23
N SER A 76 14.71 18.43 -2.63
CA SER A 76 14.62 18.70 -1.19
C SER A 76 13.19 18.61 -0.65
N THR A 77 13.04 18.61 0.67
CA THR A 77 11.74 18.80 1.34
C THR A 77 11.75 20.14 2.07
N VAL A 78 11.08 21.14 1.50
CA VAL A 78 11.07 22.51 2.03
C VAL A 78 9.87 22.71 2.94
N ARG A 79 10.07 23.41 4.05
CA ARG A 79 8.98 23.87 4.93
C ARG A 79 8.46 25.23 4.48
N ASN A 80 7.14 25.37 4.45
CA ASN A 80 6.50 26.66 4.25
C ASN A 80 6.23 27.31 5.60
N PHE A 81 6.91 28.41 5.90
CA PHE A 81 6.79 29.13 7.16
C PHE A 81 5.63 30.14 7.23
N GLY A 82 4.74 30.16 6.23
CA GLY A 82 3.54 30.99 6.25
C GLY A 82 2.70 30.79 7.53
N GLN A 83 2.04 31.85 7.97
CA GLN A 83 1.22 31.88 9.19
C GLN A 83 0.07 30.86 9.12
N GLY A 84 -0.12 30.11 10.21
CA GLY A 84 -1.29 29.24 10.40
C GLY A 84 -2.53 29.99 10.94
N GLU A 85 -3.63 29.29 11.12
CA GLU A 85 -4.80 29.85 11.81
C GLU A 85 -4.49 30.09 13.30
N LEU A 86 -4.92 31.22 13.84
CA LEU A 86 -4.78 31.53 15.26
C LEU A 86 -6.00 31.01 16.02
N LEU A 87 -5.78 30.05 16.91
CA LEU A 87 -6.82 29.42 17.71
C LEU A 87 -6.87 30.06 19.10
N THR A 88 -8.01 30.63 19.47
CA THR A 88 -8.23 31.17 20.82
C THR A 88 -8.34 30.03 21.82
N THR A 89 -7.45 29.98 22.81
CA THR A 89 -7.50 28.97 23.88
C THR A 89 -8.00 29.55 25.21
N GLY A 90 -7.82 30.85 25.44
CA GLY A 90 -8.18 31.52 26.69
C GLY A 90 -7.20 31.28 27.86
N ASN A 91 -6.13 30.51 27.65
CA ASN A 91 -5.08 30.34 28.67
C ASN A 91 -4.07 31.49 28.59
N ALA A 92 -3.72 32.06 29.74
CA ALA A 92 -2.79 33.19 29.80
C ALA A 92 -1.34 32.88 29.35
N LEU A 93 -0.93 31.60 29.37
CA LEU A 93 0.41 31.16 29.01
C LEU A 93 0.52 30.63 27.58
N ASP A 94 -0.62 30.51 26.88
CA ASP A 94 -0.65 30.18 25.47
C ASP A 94 -0.35 31.47 24.69
N LEU A 95 0.73 31.44 23.94
CA LEU A 95 1.21 32.58 23.15
C LEU A 95 1.28 32.20 21.68
N ALA A 96 0.79 33.10 20.82
CA ALA A 96 0.99 33.00 19.39
C ALA A 96 1.82 34.18 18.89
N VAL A 97 2.63 33.93 17.86
CA VAL A 97 3.35 34.98 17.14
C VAL A 97 2.53 35.36 15.91
N GLU A 98 2.23 36.64 15.75
CA GLU A 98 1.60 37.22 14.57
C GLU A 98 2.67 37.86 13.68
N GLY A 99 3.00 37.22 12.55
CA GLY A 99 4.11 37.64 11.68
C GLY A 99 5.33 36.75 11.83
N ASP A 100 6.52 37.20 11.45
CA ASP A 100 7.71 36.32 11.44
C ASP A 100 8.41 36.26 12.81
N GLY A 101 9.03 35.13 13.14
CA GLY A 101 9.79 34.97 14.40
C GLY A 101 9.63 33.61 15.08
N PHE A 102 10.59 33.23 15.91
CA PHE A 102 10.55 31.98 16.66
C PHE A 102 10.84 32.24 18.12
N PHE A 103 10.19 31.49 19.00
CA PHE A 103 10.56 31.42 20.40
C PHE A 103 11.87 30.66 20.52
N ARG A 104 12.79 31.21 21.30
CA ARG A 104 14.03 30.54 21.67
C ARG A 104 13.79 29.71 22.92
N VAL A 105 14.23 28.46 22.88
CA VAL A 105 14.16 27.53 24.01
C VAL A 105 15.50 26.85 24.21
N GLN A 106 15.87 26.64 25.47
CA GLN A 106 17.05 25.90 25.85
C GLN A 106 16.67 24.45 26.14
N ARG A 107 17.29 23.54 25.39
CA ARG A 107 17.15 22.11 25.60
C ARG A 107 17.86 21.70 26.90
N PRO A 108 17.54 20.52 27.47
CA PRO A 108 18.20 20.03 28.68
C PRO A 108 19.72 19.84 28.57
N ASP A 109 20.24 19.73 27.34
CA ASP A 109 21.67 19.67 27.03
C ASP A 109 22.36 21.05 27.05
N GLY A 110 21.62 22.13 27.31
CA GLY A 110 22.09 23.51 27.31
C GLY A 110 22.12 24.18 25.93
N SER A 111 21.83 23.44 24.86
CA SER A 111 21.84 23.98 23.51
C SER A 111 20.53 24.70 23.16
N LEU A 112 20.64 25.68 22.26
CA LEU A 112 19.50 26.48 21.82
C LEU A 112 18.72 25.76 20.72
N ALA A 113 17.40 25.85 20.80
CA ALA A 113 16.47 25.44 19.78
C ALA A 113 15.39 26.52 19.60
N TYR A 114 14.70 26.46 18.48
CA TYR A 114 13.72 27.45 18.08
C TYR A 114 12.38 26.77 17.83
N THR A 115 11.29 27.37 18.27
CA THR A 115 9.96 26.81 18.09
C THR A 115 8.95 27.88 17.75
N ARG A 116 7.92 27.47 17.01
CA ARG A 116 6.74 28.30 16.76
C ARG A 116 5.57 27.92 17.67
N ALA A 117 5.69 26.80 18.38
CA ALA A 117 4.67 26.35 19.31
C ALA A 117 4.77 27.15 20.62
N GLY A 118 3.73 27.89 20.97
CA GLY A 118 3.67 28.68 22.21
C GLY A 118 2.74 28.11 23.27
N ASN A 119 2.58 26.79 23.32
CA ASN A 119 1.85 26.08 24.38
C ASN A 119 2.76 25.90 25.62
N PHE A 120 3.05 27.00 26.30
CA PHE A 120 3.95 27.02 27.45
C PHE A 120 3.25 26.65 28.76
N ARG A 121 4.04 26.17 29.71
CA ARG A 121 3.63 25.80 31.07
C ARG A 121 4.66 26.30 32.06
N VAL A 122 4.31 26.30 33.34
CA VAL A 122 5.24 26.64 34.42
C VAL A 122 5.71 25.35 35.08
N ASP A 123 7.02 25.20 35.29
CA ASP A 123 7.61 24.05 35.99
C ASP A 123 7.55 24.22 37.52
N ALA A 124 8.04 23.21 38.27
CA ALA A 124 8.05 23.24 39.73
C ALA A 124 8.98 24.32 40.32
N ALA A 125 9.93 24.83 39.54
CA ALA A 125 10.81 25.93 39.92
C ALA A 125 10.21 27.30 39.59
N GLY A 126 9.01 27.35 39.00
CA GLY A 126 8.35 28.58 38.58
C GLY A 126 8.80 29.09 37.22
N ARG A 127 9.58 28.33 36.44
CA ARG A 127 10.12 28.77 35.15
C ARG A 127 9.15 28.47 34.01
N LEU A 128 9.14 29.34 33.00
CA LEU A 128 8.39 29.10 31.76
C LEU A 128 9.08 28.00 30.93
N VAL A 129 8.37 26.90 30.71
CA VAL A 129 8.84 25.75 29.94
C VAL A 129 7.86 25.36 28.84
N THR A 130 8.33 24.68 27.82
CA THR A 130 7.49 24.04 26.80
C THR A 130 6.73 22.82 27.38
N ALA A 131 5.85 22.22 26.58
CA ALA A 131 5.19 20.96 26.93
C ALA A 131 6.14 19.77 27.21
N ARG A 132 7.41 19.86 26.78
CA ARG A 132 8.44 18.83 26.98
C ARG A 132 9.45 19.17 28.07
N GLY A 133 9.33 20.36 28.67
CA GLY A 133 10.24 20.81 29.74
C GLY A 133 11.50 21.52 29.26
N GLU A 134 11.56 21.95 27.99
CA GLU A 134 12.61 22.88 27.55
C GLU A 134 12.31 24.28 28.11
N VAL A 135 13.33 24.99 28.60
CA VAL A 135 13.16 26.31 29.24
C VAL A 135 13.11 27.39 28.17
N VAL A 136 12.18 28.34 28.27
CA VAL A 136 12.10 29.48 27.34
C VAL A 136 13.19 30.51 27.69
N GLU A 137 13.83 31.09 26.67
CA GLU A 137 14.89 32.09 26.84
C GLU A 137 14.51 33.43 26.18
N PRO A 138 14.66 34.59 26.86
CA PRO A 138 15.20 34.78 28.22
C PRO A 138 14.41 34.08 29.33
N GLU A 139 15.09 33.60 30.36
CA GLU A 139 14.47 32.85 31.46
C GLU A 139 13.48 33.73 32.23
N ILE A 140 12.21 33.33 32.25
CA ILE A 140 11.15 34.01 33.00
C ILE A 140 10.72 33.10 34.15
N THR A 141 10.89 33.60 35.37
CA THR A 141 10.49 32.90 36.60
C THR A 141 9.31 33.61 37.25
N PHE A 142 8.23 32.87 37.45
CA PHE A 142 7.02 33.30 38.14
C PHE A 142 7.18 33.09 39.65
N PRO A 143 7.04 34.14 40.48
CA PRO A 143 7.04 34.00 41.93
C PRO A 143 5.92 33.07 42.42
N PRO A 144 6.13 32.34 43.53
CA PRO A 144 5.03 31.66 44.21
C PRO A 144 3.98 32.72 44.59
N GLU A 145 2.69 32.39 44.47
CA GLU A 145 1.55 33.31 44.66
C GLU A 145 1.19 34.24 43.48
N THR A 146 1.55 33.87 42.25
CA THR A 146 1.06 34.55 41.04
C THR A 146 -0.43 34.24 40.80
N THR A 147 -1.28 35.27 40.80
CA THR A 147 -2.73 35.15 40.57
C THR A 147 -3.10 35.34 39.10
N ARG A 148 -2.45 36.29 38.41
CA ARG A 148 -2.73 36.62 37.00
C ARG A 148 -1.44 36.91 36.25
N VAL A 149 -1.32 36.36 35.04
CA VAL A 149 -0.22 36.63 34.12
C VAL A 149 -0.77 37.40 32.92
N THR A 150 -0.12 38.50 32.56
CA THR A 150 -0.42 39.30 31.38
C THR A 150 0.84 39.45 30.55
N VAL A 151 0.73 39.15 29.25
CA VAL A 151 1.82 39.29 28.29
C VAL A 151 1.41 40.34 27.27
N ASP A 152 2.16 41.44 27.22
CA ASP A 152 1.90 42.51 26.26
C ASP A 152 2.39 42.12 24.85
N ALA A 153 1.91 42.83 23.82
CA ALA A 153 2.29 42.57 22.43
C ALA A 153 3.80 42.70 22.17
N ASP A 154 4.48 43.54 22.96
CA ASP A 154 5.94 43.76 22.93
C ASP A 154 6.73 42.65 23.65
N GLY A 155 6.04 41.62 24.15
CA GLY A 155 6.62 40.48 24.87
C GLY A 155 6.95 40.70 26.33
N THR A 156 6.60 41.86 26.90
CA THR A 156 6.77 42.12 28.33
C THR A 156 5.82 41.24 29.13
N VAL A 157 6.37 40.40 30.01
CA VAL A 157 5.61 39.49 30.88
C VAL A 157 5.46 40.13 32.26
N ARG A 158 4.20 40.38 32.63
CA ARG A 158 3.84 40.93 33.94
C ARG A 158 3.03 39.91 34.72
N ALA A 159 3.32 39.80 36.00
CA ALA A 159 2.60 38.94 36.93
C ALA A 159 2.01 39.76 38.07
N GLN A 160 0.75 39.51 38.39
CA GLN A 160 0.10 40.03 39.57
C GLN A 160 0.25 39.01 40.70
N VAL A 161 1.02 39.37 41.72
CA VAL A 161 1.27 38.55 42.91
C VAL A 161 0.24 38.90 43.99
N ALA A 162 -0.24 37.90 44.73
CA ALA A 162 -1.12 38.13 45.87
C ALA A 162 -0.51 39.16 46.85
N GLY A 163 -1.31 40.15 47.26
CA GLY A 163 -0.88 41.19 48.21
C GLY A 163 -0.22 42.43 47.59
N ARG A 164 -0.05 42.52 46.26
CA ARG A 164 0.35 43.76 45.57
C ARG A 164 -0.70 44.15 44.52
N GLU A 165 -1.15 45.42 44.56
CA GLU A 165 -2.11 45.94 43.57
C GLU A 165 -1.46 46.14 42.19
N ALA A 166 -0.21 46.58 42.14
CA ALA A 166 0.51 46.80 40.88
C ALA A 166 1.13 45.50 40.33
N PRO A 167 0.95 45.17 39.03
CA PRO A 167 1.64 44.07 38.38
C PRO A 167 3.16 44.26 38.42
N GLN A 168 3.90 43.20 38.74
CA GLN A 168 5.36 43.19 38.67
C GLN A 168 5.81 42.70 37.29
N GLU A 169 6.77 43.39 36.68
CA GLU A 169 7.44 42.94 35.45
C GLU A 169 8.45 41.84 35.79
N LEU A 170 8.31 40.67 35.18
CA LEU A 170 9.18 39.51 35.40
C LEU A 170 10.30 39.42 34.38
N GLY A 171 10.09 39.99 33.20
CA GLY A 171 11.02 39.94 32.08
C GLY A 171 10.30 40.18 30.76
N ARG A 172 11.04 40.02 29.66
CA ARG A 172 10.52 40.17 28.31
C ARG A 172 10.95 38.99 27.44
N LEU A 173 9.99 38.48 26.68
CA LEU A 173 10.22 37.48 25.64
C LEU A 173 10.81 38.15 24.40
N GLU A 174 11.75 37.47 23.79
CA GLU A 174 12.38 37.89 22.54
C GLU A 174 12.07 36.88 21.44
N LEU A 175 11.97 37.37 20.21
CA LEU A 175 11.76 36.54 19.03
C LEU A 175 13.03 36.51 18.21
N CYS A 176 13.35 35.32 17.70
CA CYS A 176 14.47 35.14 16.77
C CYS A 176 13.93 35.09 15.36
N THR A 177 14.48 35.91 14.46
CA THR A 177 14.24 35.78 13.02
C THR A 177 15.49 35.21 12.35
N PHE A 178 15.31 34.59 11.19
CA PHE A 178 16.40 34.01 10.40
C PHE A 178 16.33 34.57 8.98
N PRO A 179 17.48 34.92 8.37
CA PRO A 179 17.52 35.33 6.97
C PRO A 179 16.96 34.25 6.03
N ASN A 180 17.22 32.97 6.33
CA ASN A 180 16.68 31.83 5.58
C ASN A 180 16.06 30.79 6.52
N PRO A 181 14.75 30.85 6.81
CA PRO A 181 14.10 29.88 7.67
C PRO A 181 14.05 28.46 7.05
N GLY A 182 14.14 28.35 5.71
CA GLY A 182 14.18 27.05 5.01
C GLY A 182 15.43 26.22 5.31
N GLY A 183 16.50 26.85 5.80
CA GLY A 183 17.73 26.16 6.21
C GLY A 183 17.68 25.57 7.62
N LEU A 184 16.61 25.77 8.38
CA LEU A 184 16.49 25.26 9.75
C LEU A 184 16.27 23.74 9.75
N GLU A 185 17.02 23.03 10.60
CA GLU A 185 16.92 21.57 10.74
C GLU A 185 15.88 21.19 11.79
N ALA A 186 15.15 20.11 11.58
CA ALA A 186 14.17 19.61 12.56
C ALA A 186 14.84 18.72 13.62
N ALA A 187 14.74 19.09 14.90
CA ALA A 187 15.14 18.21 16.01
C ALA A 187 13.98 17.38 16.59
N GLY A 188 12.80 17.46 15.99
CA GLY A 188 11.57 16.84 16.48
C GLY A 188 10.87 17.66 17.57
N GLY A 189 9.60 17.35 17.86
CA GLY A 189 8.82 18.11 18.85
C GLY A 189 8.53 19.55 18.48
N ASN A 190 8.48 19.86 17.19
CA ASN A 190 8.40 21.21 16.63
C ASN A 190 9.59 22.11 16.98
N LEU A 191 10.72 21.52 17.42
CA LEU A 191 11.97 22.22 17.60
C LEU A 191 12.76 22.28 16.28
N LEU A 192 13.36 23.43 16.06
CA LEU A 192 14.19 23.79 14.93
C LEU A 192 15.59 24.13 15.45
N LEU A 193 16.62 23.65 14.76
CA LEU A 193 18.01 23.97 15.04
C LEU A 193 18.56 24.89 13.95
N GLN A 194 19.40 25.82 14.37
CA GLN A 194 20.15 26.67 13.47
C GLN A 194 21.21 25.86 12.73
N THR A 195 21.37 26.14 11.44
CA THR A 195 22.42 25.54 10.61
C THR A 195 23.22 26.64 9.91
N ALA A 196 24.30 26.26 9.22
CA ALA A 196 25.03 27.19 8.36
C ALA A 196 24.16 27.73 7.21
N ALA A 197 23.14 26.98 6.76
CA ALA A 197 22.25 27.38 5.67
C ALA A 197 21.13 28.33 6.11
N SER A 198 20.77 28.36 7.41
CA SER A 198 19.76 29.27 7.94
C SER A 198 20.28 30.69 8.17
N GLY A 199 21.59 30.84 8.35
CA GLY A 199 22.22 32.05 8.87
C GLY A 199 22.16 32.13 10.40
N GLU A 200 22.67 33.24 10.95
CA GLU A 200 22.62 33.51 12.38
C GLU A 200 21.24 33.98 12.84
N ALA A 201 20.86 33.59 14.05
CA ALA A 201 19.63 34.05 14.68
C ALA A 201 19.73 35.54 15.00
N VAL A 202 18.79 36.32 14.50
CA VAL A 202 18.66 37.75 14.82
C VAL A 202 17.60 37.90 15.90
N GLU A 203 18.05 38.21 17.10
CA GLU A 203 17.19 38.48 18.25
C GLU A 203 16.60 39.88 18.15
N ALA A 204 15.27 39.94 18.11
CA ALA A 204 14.52 41.18 18.03
C ALA A 204 13.36 41.17 19.02
N ARG A 205 12.96 42.37 19.42
CA ARG A 205 11.73 42.54 20.20
C ARG A 205 10.53 42.26 19.31
N PRO A 206 9.47 41.63 19.84
CA PRO A 206 8.21 41.53 19.12
C PRO A 206 7.75 42.90 18.60
N GLY A 207 7.42 42.99 17.31
CA GLY A 207 7.02 44.22 16.63
C GLY A 207 8.17 45.12 16.13
N GLU A 208 9.44 44.79 16.41
CA GLU A 208 10.61 45.52 15.93
C GLU A 208 11.44 44.68 14.93
N GLN A 209 12.23 45.34 14.07
CA GLN A 209 13.20 44.70 13.16
C GLN A 209 12.65 43.55 12.29
N GLY A 210 11.36 43.61 11.93
CA GLY A 210 10.69 42.59 11.13
C GLY A 210 10.20 41.36 11.92
N ALA A 211 10.39 41.33 13.24
CA ALA A 211 9.74 40.35 14.10
C ALA A 211 8.25 40.70 14.30
N GLY A 212 7.42 39.67 14.32
CA GLY A 212 5.99 39.74 14.58
C GLY A 212 5.65 40.17 16.01
N THR A 213 4.38 40.41 16.27
CA THR A 213 3.86 40.74 17.61
C THR A 213 3.39 39.50 18.34
N LEU A 214 3.31 39.56 19.68
CA LEU A 214 2.79 38.47 20.48
C LEU A 214 1.29 38.65 20.80
N ALA A 215 0.53 37.59 20.62
CA ALA A 215 -0.88 37.52 20.97
C ALA A 215 -1.07 36.53 22.14
N GLN A 216 -1.53 37.05 23.29
CA GLN A 216 -1.80 36.25 24.48
C GLN A 216 -3.16 35.55 24.39
N GLY A 217 -3.23 34.29 24.82
CA GLY A 217 -4.46 33.49 24.82
C GLY A 217 -4.78 32.83 23.49
N PHE A 218 -3.80 32.81 22.58
CA PHE A 218 -3.90 32.22 21.25
C PHE A 218 -2.78 31.21 21.05
N LEU A 219 -3.05 30.17 20.26
CA LEU A 219 -2.04 29.26 19.73
C LEU A 219 -2.07 29.30 18.21
N GLU A 220 -0.89 29.29 17.59
CA GLU A 220 -0.81 29.11 16.15
C GLU A 220 -1.07 27.63 15.80
N GLY A 221 -2.10 27.39 14.99
CA GLY A 221 -2.40 26.08 14.41
C GLY A 221 -1.46 25.72 13.25
N ALA A 222 -1.56 24.49 12.76
CA ALA A 222 -0.81 24.08 11.59
C ALA A 222 -1.28 24.87 10.36
N ASN A 223 -0.37 25.31 9.50
CA ASN A 223 -0.72 25.92 8.21
C ASN A 223 -1.08 24.88 7.12
N VAL A 224 -1.59 23.73 7.55
CA VAL A 224 -1.94 22.58 6.70
C VAL A 224 -3.45 22.55 6.51
N LYS A 225 -3.90 22.63 5.26
CA LYS A 225 -5.31 22.47 4.92
C LYS A 225 -5.59 21.01 4.56
N ALA A 226 -6.25 20.30 5.47
CA ALA A 226 -6.51 18.86 5.33
C ALA A 226 -7.18 18.47 4.00
N VAL A 227 -8.12 19.29 3.51
CA VAL A 227 -8.82 19.04 2.24
C VAL A 227 -7.87 19.13 1.04
N GLU A 228 -7.00 20.14 1.00
CA GLU A 228 -6.02 20.30 -0.07
C GLU A 228 -5.00 19.14 -0.05
N GLU A 229 -4.52 18.75 1.13
CA GLU A 229 -3.60 17.60 1.27
C GLU A 229 -4.27 16.28 0.86
N MET A 230 -5.57 16.07 1.15
CA MET A 230 -6.29 14.88 0.69
C MET A 230 -6.45 14.85 -0.84
N ILE A 231 -6.66 16.00 -1.49
CA ILE A 231 -6.71 16.10 -2.96
C ILE A 231 -5.32 15.78 -3.53
N ASP A 232 -4.27 16.36 -2.97
CA ASP A 232 -2.89 16.08 -3.36
C ASP A 232 -2.53 14.60 -3.15
N MET A 233 -3.02 13.98 -2.07
CA MET A 233 -2.86 12.55 -1.80
C MET A 233 -3.47 11.72 -2.92
N ILE A 234 -4.73 11.99 -3.29
CA ILE A 234 -5.43 11.27 -4.36
C ILE A 234 -4.71 11.48 -5.70
N ALA A 235 -4.28 12.70 -6.01
CA ALA A 235 -3.52 13.00 -7.22
C ALA A 235 -2.19 12.22 -7.27
N THR A 236 -1.49 12.14 -6.13
CA THR A 236 -0.23 11.39 -5.98
C THR A 236 -0.46 9.88 -6.12
N GLN A 237 -1.54 9.33 -5.55
CA GLN A 237 -1.93 7.92 -5.76
C GLN A 237 -2.19 7.62 -7.24
N ARG A 238 -2.94 8.49 -7.93
CA ARG A 238 -3.19 8.35 -9.36
C ARG A 238 -1.91 8.42 -10.18
N ALA A 239 -1.00 9.33 -9.85
CA ALA A 239 0.29 9.43 -10.51
C ALA A 239 1.14 8.16 -10.30
N TYR A 240 1.18 7.62 -9.07
CA TYR A 240 1.85 6.34 -8.79
C TYR A 240 1.22 5.18 -9.56
N GLU A 241 -0.11 5.07 -9.58
CA GLU A 241 -0.83 4.06 -10.38
C GLU A 241 -0.49 4.16 -11.87
N LEU A 242 -0.46 5.37 -12.43
CA LEU A 242 -0.10 5.59 -13.83
C LEU A 242 1.34 5.18 -14.13
N ASN A 243 2.30 5.54 -13.26
CA ASN A 243 3.69 5.12 -13.42
C ASN A 243 3.84 3.59 -13.35
N SER A 244 3.08 2.92 -12.46
CA SER A 244 3.07 1.44 -12.39
C SER A 244 2.52 0.79 -13.66
N ARG A 245 1.53 1.41 -14.32
CA ARG A 245 1.00 0.94 -15.61
C ARG A 245 2.04 1.06 -16.72
N VAL A 246 2.91 2.07 -16.71
CA VAL A 246 4.03 2.19 -17.67
C VAL A 246 5.00 1.02 -17.53
N VAL A 247 5.28 0.58 -16.31
CA VAL A 247 6.10 -0.62 -16.07
C VAL A 247 5.41 -1.87 -16.60
N GLN A 248 4.11 -2.03 -16.34
CA GLN A 248 3.33 -3.16 -16.86
C GLN A 248 3.27 -3.20 -18.39
N THR A 249 3.10 -2.05 -19.06
CA THR A 249 3.08 -2.00 -20.53
C THR A 249 4.45 -2.28 -21.13
N ALA A 250 5.53 -1.80 -20.49
CA ALA A 250 6.89 -2.14 -20.89
C ALA A 250 7.15 -3.65 -20.76
N ASP A 251 6.70 -4.29 -19.67
CA ASP A 251 6.81 -5.74 -19.49
C ASP A 251 6.01 -6.51 -20.56
N GLN A 252 4.77 -6.10 -20.86
CA GLN A 252 3.97 -6.68 -21.94
C GLN A 252 4.67 -6.55 -23.31
N MET A 253 5.35 -5.43 -23.58
CA MET A 253 6.12 -5.26 -24.82
C MET A 253 7.35 -6.18 -24.85
N LEU A 254 8.05 -6.35 -23.73
CA LEU A 254 9.15 -7.31 -23.61
C LEU A 254 8.68 -8.74 -23.86
N GLN A 255 7.54 -9.14 -23.29
CA GLN A 255 6.91 -10.44 -23.53
C GLN A 255 6.59 -10.64 -25.02
N ARG A 256 6.03 -9.63 -25.70
CA ARG A 256 5.80 -9.69 -27.16
C ARG A 256 7.09 -9.78 -27.97
N LEU A 257 8.15 -9.08 -27.56
CA LEU A 257 9.45 -9.18 -28.24
C LEU A 257 10.07 -10.56 -28.07
N THR A 258 9.93 -11.18 -26.89
CA THR A 258 10.41 -12.55 -26.67
C THR A 258 9.62 -13.57 -27.49
N SER A 259 8.32 -13.38 -27.72
CA SER A 259 7.54 -14.27 -28.57
C SER A 259 7.87 -14.11 -30.06
N LEU A 260 8.26 -12.92 -30.52
CA LEU A 260 8.70 -12.68 -31.91
C LEU A 260 10.04 -13.35 -32.23
N ARG A 261 10.95 -13.45 -31.26
CA ARG A 261 12.22 -14.20 -31.41
C ARG A 261 12.02 -15.72 -31.53
N CYS A 262 10.84 -16.22 -31.17
CA CYS A 262 10.41 -17.61 -31.35
C CYS A 262 9.46 -17.80 -32.55
N SER A 263 9.47 -16.90 -33.54
CA SER A 263 8.95 -17.20 -34.86
C SER A 263 9.93 -18.15 -35.57
N PRO A 264 9.60 -19.43 -35.82
CA PRO A 264 10.47 -20.30 -36.59
C PRO A 264 10.58 -19.73 -38.01
N ALA A 265 11.80 -19.51 -38.45
CA ALA A 265 12.10 -19.13 -39.82
C ALA A 265 11.57 -20.18 -40.81
N MET A 266 10.66 -19.71 -41.68
CA MET A 266 10.27 -20.17 -43.00
C MET A 266 9.80 -21.63 -43.29
N PRO A 267 8.83 -21.79 -44.21
CA PRO A 267 8.18 -23.05 -44.54
C PRO A 267 8.92 -23.78 -45.67
N ALA A 268 9.87 -24.65 -45.34
CA ALA A 268 10.45 -25.59 -46.32
C ALA A 268 9.94 -27.04 -46.14
N LEU A 269 9.16 -27.31 -45.08
CA LEU A 269 8.72 -28.67 -44.70
C LEU A 269 7.28 -29.02 -45.08
N GLY A 270 6.57 -28.13 -45.80
CA GLY A 270 5.18 -28.37 -46.23
C GLY A 270 5.01 -29.52 -47.24
N LEU A 271 6.05 -29.84 -48.02
CA LEU A 271 5.99 -30.90 -49.05
C LEU A 271 6.30 -32.30 -48.50
N ALA A 272 7.02 -32.42 -47.38
CA ALA A 272 7.29 -33.72 -46.75
C ALA A 272 6.09 -34.23 -45.92
N ALA A 273 5.30 -33.32 -45.35
CA ALA A 273 4.12 -33.67 -44.56
C ALA A 273 2.96 -34.24 -45.39
N ALA A 274 2.82 -33.80 -46.66
CA ALA A 274 1.78 -34.32 -47.55
C ALA A 274 2.05 -35.76 -48.03
N LEU A 275 3.33 -36.18 -48.12
CA LEU A 275 3.68 -37.54 -48.53
C LEU A 275 3.61 -38.57 -47.39
N LEU A 276 3.82 -38.14 -46.13
CA LEU A 276 3.68 -39.02 -44.96
C LEU A 276 2.23 -39.28 -44.54
N ALA A 277 1.26 -38.46 -44.99
CA ALA A 277 -0.16 -38.67 -44.74
C ALA A 277 -0.75 -39.91 -45.46
N ALA A 278 0.00 -40.52 -46.39
CA ALA A 278 -0.39 -41.76 -47.08
C ALA A 278 -0.04 -43.05 -46.30
N LEU A 279 0.64 -42.95 -45.16
CA LEU A 279 1.05 -44.09 -44.30
C LEU A 279 0.40 -43.98 -42.90
N GLY A 280 -0.93 -43.93 -42.86
CA GLY A 280 -1.80 -44.36 -41.76
C GLY A 280 -1.30 -44.34 -40.30
N ALA A 281 -0.68 -43.25 -39.83
CA ALA A 281 -0.41 -43.01 -38.41
C ALA A 281 -1.32 -41.88 -37.89
N PRO A 282 -2.05 -42.06 -36.77
CA PRO A 282 -2.88 -41.00 -36.22
C PRO A 282 -2.01 -39.84 -35.71
N PRO A 283 -2.50 -38.59 -35.77
CA PRO A 283 -1.74 -37.43 -35.34
C PRO A 283 -1.42 -37.50 -33.83
N PRO A 284 -0.25 -37.01 -33.39
CA PRO A 284 0.19 -37.06 -31.98
C PRO A 284 -0.75 -36.33 -30.99
N ALA A 285 -1.62 -35.44 -31.50
CA ALA A 285 -2.58 -34.67 -30.70
C ALA A 285 -3.58 -35.55 -29.91
N ALA A 286 -4.08 -36.65 -30.50
CA ALA A 286 -5.11 -37.48 -29.86
C ALA A 286 -4.60 -38.18 -28.58
N SER A 287 -3.30 -38.53 -28.53
CA SER A 287 -2.70 -39.18 -27.36
C SER A 287 -2.37 -38.20 -26.22
N ALA A 288 -2.09 -36.93 -26.55
CA ALA A 288 -1.89 -35.88 -25.56
C ALA A 288 -3.22 -35.43 -24.95
N GLU A 289 -4.29 -35.31 -25.74
CA GLU A 289 -5.64 -35.02 -25.23
C GLU A 289 -6.13 -36.10 -24.26
N ALA A 290 -5.92 -37.38 -24.58
CA ALA A 290 -6.27 -38.48 -23.67
C ALA A 290 -5.49 -38.43 -22.35
N ALA A 291 -4.20 -38.11 -22.39
CA ALA A 291 -3.36 -37.96 -21.20
C ALA A 291 -3.82 -36.79 -20.33
N VAL A 292 -4.11 -35.64 -20.93
CA VAL A 292 -4.63 -34.45 -20.24
C VAL A 292 -6.03 -34.70 -19.66
N ALA A 293 -6.93 -35.33 -20.43
CA ALA A 293 -8.27 -35.68 -19.98
C ALA A 293 -8.24 -36.65 -18.79
N SER A 294 -7.35 -37.64 -18.80
CA SER A 294 -7.18 -38.57 -17.68
C SER A 294 -6.67 -37.91 -16.39
N ALA A 295 -5.83 -36.87 -16.50
CA ALA A 295 -5.33 -36.13 -15.35
C ALA A 295 -6.37 -35.16 -14.75
N LEU A 296 -7.36 -34.75 -15.54
CA LEU A 296 -8.46 -33.87 -15.14
C LEU A 296 -9.78 -34.62 -14.85
N ALA A 297 -9.77 -35.94 -14.99
CA ALA A 297 -10.93 -36.83 -14.91
C ALA A 297 -11.75 -36.80 -13.59
N PRO A 298 -11.23 -36.54 -12.38
CA PRO A 298 -12.05 -36.67 -11.18
C PRO A 298 -13.13 -35.57 -11.01
N ASP A 299 -13.13 -34.49 -11.80
CA ASP A 299 -14.03 -33.33 -11.61
C ASP A 299 -15.14 -33.21 -12.66
N GLY A 300 -15.32 -34.20 -13.55
CA GLY A 300 -16.30 -34.16 -14.65
C GLY A 300 -16.03 -33.08 -15.71
N ALA A 301 -14.82 -32.51 -15.72
CA ALA A 301 -14.41 -31.46 -16.65
C ALA A 301 -13.93 -32.02 -17.99
N ARG A 302 -14.22 -31.32 -19.08
CA ARG A 302 -13.70 -31.60 -20.42
C ARG A 302 -12.50 -30.70 -20.69
N ALA A 303 -11.45 -31.26 -21.25
CA ALA A 303 -10.25 -30.51 -21.60
C ALA A 303 -9.95 -30.68 -23.08
N HIS A 304 -9.70 -29.57 -23.75
CA HIS A 304 -9.26 -29.52 -25.13
C HIS A 304 -7.85 -28.94 -25.18
N VAL A 305 -6.92 -29.63 -25.85
CA VAL A 305 -5.54 -29.17 -26.00
C VAL A 305 -5.49 -28.24 -27.20
N GLU A 306 -5.31 -26.95 -26.95
CA GLU A 306 -5.27 -25.93 -28.01
C GLU A 306 -3.91 -25.91 -28.73
N ALA A 307 -2.83 -26.17 -27.97
CA ALA A 307 -1.48 -26.23 -28.52
C ALA A 307 -0.56 -27.08 -27.65
N LEU A 308 0.39 -27.77 -28.29
CA LEU A 308 1.52 -28.41 -27.63
C LEU A 308 2.78 -27.61 -27.94
N ARG A 309 3.54 -27.24 -26.91
CA ARG A 309 4.79 -26.47 -27.01
C ARG A 309 5.93 -27.22 -26.34
N GLY A 310 7.10 -27.22 -26.96
CA GLY A 310 8.23 -28.04 -26.50
C GLY A 310 8.22 -29.45 -27.10
N GLY A 311 9.05 -30.33 -26.53
CA GLY A 311 9.46 -31.60 -27.14
C GLY A 311 10.88 -31.53 -27.68
N SER A 312 11.61 -32.65 -27.60
CA SER A 312 12.97 -32.74 -28.15
C SER A 312 12.89 -33.01 -29.66
N PRO A 313 13.61 -32.26 -30.51
CA PRO A 313 13.54 -32.36 -31.98
C PRO A 313 13.99 -33.71 -32.58
N GLY A 314 14.35 -34.70 -31.74
CA GLY A 314 14.71 -36.04 -32.17
C GLY A 314 13.92 -37.17 -31.51
N CYS A 315 12.89 -36.88 -30.71
CA CYS A 315 12.14 -37.90 -29.95
C CYS A 315 10.73 -38.06 -30.53
N ALA A 316 10.47 -39.17 -31.23
CA ALA A 316 9.13 -39.50 -31.74
C ALA A 316 8.25 -39.95 -30.56
N PRO A 317 7.11 -39.27 -30.30
CA PRO A 317 6.28 -39.54 -29.13
C PRO A 317 5.62 -40.91 -29.24
N GLY A 318 5.82 -41.76 -28.23
CA GLY A 318 5.12 -43.04 -28.07
C GLY A 318 3.98 -42.97 -27.04
N GLY A 319 4.04 -41.99 -26.13
CA GLY A 319 3.00 -41.70 -25.15
C GLY A 319 3.23 -40.39 -24.40
N TYR A 320 2.16 -39.85 -23.83
CA TYR A 320 2.17 -38.64 -23.02
C TYR A 320 1.68 -38.96 -21.60
N ARG A 321 2.35 -38.39 -20.60
CA ARG A 321 1.91 -38.42 -19.21
C ARG A 321 1.77 -37.00 -18.69
N ALA A 322 0.56 -36.62 -18.33
CA ALA A 322 0.30 -35.31 -17.74
C ALA A 322 0.79 -35.26 -16.28
N LEU A 323 1.51 -34.20 -15.94
CA LEU A 323 1.98 -33.88 -14.61
C LEU A 323 1.00 -32.92 -13.91
N ARG A 324 1.20 -32.67 -12.61
CA ARG A 324 0.30 -31.77 -11.86
C ARG A 324 0.31 -30.36 -12.48
N PRO A 325 -0.87 -29.72 -12.63
CA PRO A 325 -0.95 -28.38 -13.22
C PRO A 325 -0.18 -27.37 -12.38
N VAL A 326 0.57 -26.48 -13.04
CA VAL A 326 1.16 -25.31 -12.39
C VAL A 326 0.05 -24.27 -12.23
N GLN A 327 -0.09 -23.70 -11.02
CA GLN A 327 -1.21 -22.81 -10.74
C GLN A 327 -1.15 -21.54 -11.61
N ALA A 328 -2.27 -21.22 -12.26
CA ALA A 328 -2.49 -19.98 -13.02
C ALA A 328 -1.64 -19.78 -14.28
N SER A 329 -0.97 -20.82 -14.80
CA SER A 329 -0.18 -20.74 -16.04
C SER A 329 -1.01 -20.86 -17.32
N GLY A 330 -2.21 -21.45 -17.28
CA GLY A 330 -2.95 -21.81 -18.50
C GLY A 330 -2.40 -23.05 -19.22
N GLU A 331 -1.34 -23.66 -18.69
CA GLU A 331 -0.61 -24.75 -19.34
C GLU A 331 -0.40 -25.93 -18.38
N ILE A 332 -0.53 -27.16 -18.92
CA ILE A 332 -0.27 -28.41 -18.20
C ILE A 332 1.05 -28.99 -18.68
N PRO A 333 2.01 -29.23 -17.77
CA PRO A 333 3.25 -29.91 -18.13
C PRO A 333 2.99 -31.37 -18.49
N LEU A 334 3.59 -31.82 -19.58
CA LEU A 334 3.54 -33.19 -20.09
C LEU A 334 4.95 -33.79 -20.14
N GLU A 335 5.10 -34.98 -19.59
CA GLU A 335 6.24 -35.86 -19.87
C GLU A 335 5.93 -36.67 -21.13
N VAL A 336 6.88 -36.68 -22.07
CA VAL A 336 6.78 -37.39 -23.35
C VAL A 336 7.75 -38.56 -23.30
N ASP A 337 7.22 -39.78 -23.33
CA ASP A 337 8.01 -41.01 -23.50
C ASP A 337 7.99 -41.40 -24.98
N GLY A 338 9.16 -41.62 -25.58
CA GLY A 338 9.27 -41.88 -27.01
C GLY A 338 10.52 -42.66 -27.41
N ARG A 339 10.79 -42.74 -28.72
CA ARG A 339 12.03 -43.28 -29.27
C ARG A 339 12.72 -42.27 -30.16
N ASP A 340 14.06 -42.25 -30.12
CA ASP A 340 14.85 -41.40 -31.00
C ASP A 340 14.96 -41.98 -32.41
N GLY A 341 15.54 -41.23 -33.36
CA GLY A 341 15.78 -41.69 -34.74
C GLY A 341 16.68 -42.94 -34.86
N ALA A 342 17.33 -43.36 -33.77
CA ALA A 342 18.14 -44.58 -33.67
C ALA A 342 17.41 -45.70 -32.88
N GLY A 343 16.14 -45.52 -32.51
CA GLY A 343 15.31 -46.50 -31.81
C GLY A 343 15.53 -46.61 -30.30
N ARG A 344 16.35 -45.74 -29.70
CA ARG A 344 16.62 -45.72 -28.25
C ARG A 344 15.50 -45.00 -27.50
N PRO A 345 15.17 -45.40 -26.26
CA PRO A 345 14.17 -44.71 -25.46
C PRO A 345 14.62 -43.27 -25.17
N CYS A 346 13.72 -42.32 -25.37
CA CYS A 346 13.95 -40.90 -25.08
C CYS A 346 12.80 -40.37 -24.21
N ARG A 347 13.15 -39.44 -23.33
CA ARG A 347 12.21 -38.64 -22.55
C ARG A 347 12.36 -37.19 -22.90
N ALA A 348 11.25 -36.52 -23.08
CA ALA A 348 11.21 -35.08 -23.33
C ALA A 348 10.11 -34.43 -22.50
N PHE A 349 10.21 -33.11 -22.40
CA PHE A 349 9.23 -32.31 -21.69
C PHE A 349 8.49 -31.41 -22.67
N ALA A 350 7.17 -31.36 -22.53
CA ALA A 350 6.29 -30.51 -23.31
C ALA A 350 5.29 -29.79 -22.40
N TRP A 351 4.70 -28.72 -22.92
CA TRP A 351 3.64 -27.95 -22.29
C TRP A 351 2.40 -28.02 -23.17
N ALA A 352 1.26 -28.38 -22.59
CA ALA A 352 -0.03 -28.35 -23.25
C ALA A 352 -0.79 -27.11 -22.81
N ALA A 353 -1.05 -26.19 -23.74
CA ALA A 353 -2.03 -25.14 -23.55
C ALA A 353 -3.42 -25.78 -23.64
N VAL A 354 -4.22 -25.62 -22.59
CA VAL A 354 -5.49 -26.34 -22.46
C VAL A 354 -6.64 -25.38 -22.15
N ARG A 355 -7.75 -25.57 -22.86
CA ARG A 355 -9.04 -25.01 -22.47
C ARG A 355 -9.79 -26.08 -21.68
N VAL A 356 -10.11 -25.79 -20.43
CA VAL A 356 -10.87 -26.70 -19.57
C VAL A 356 -12.27 -26.13 -19.38
N THR A 357 -13.31 -26.89 -19.68
CA THR A 357 -14.70 -26.52 -19.36
C THR A 357 -15.29 -27.53 -18.38
N GLY A 358 -16.09 -27.08 -17.43
CA GLY A 358 -16.70 -28.00 -16.48
C GLY A 358 -17.82 -27.39 -15.65
N PRO A 359 -18.51 -28.22 -14.85
CA PRO A 359 -19.64 -27.81 -14.03
C PRO A 359 -19.21 -26.76 -12.99
N ALA A 360 -20.02 -25.74 -12.79
CA ALA A 360 -19.78 -24.67 -11.82
C ALA A 360 -21.11 -24.18 -11.25
N LEU A 361 -21.04 -23.43 -10.15
CA LEU A 361 -22.20 -22.72 -9.60
C LEU A 361 -22.05 -21.22 -9.82
N ARG A 362 -23.13 -20.60 -10.29
CA ARG A 362 -23.21 -19.16 -10.54
C ARG A 362 -24.25 -18.53 -9.65
N THR A 363 -23.99 -17.34 -9.10
CA THR A 363 -24.98 -16.61 -8.29
C THR A 363 -26.10 -16.05 -9.18
N THR A 364 -27.36 -16.26 -8.79
CA THR A 364 -28.52 -15.71 -9.51
C THR A 364 -28.83 -14.26 -9.13
N ARG A 365 -28.37 -13.83 -7.95
CA ARG A 365 -28.50 -12.45 -7.43
C ARG A 365 -27.29 -12.06 -6.58
N ALA A 366 -27.19 -10.78 -6.26
CA ALA A 366 -26.17 -10.30 -5.34
C ALA A 366 -26.42 -10.83 -3.91
N LEU A 367 -25.35 -11.26 -3.25
CA LEU A 367 -25.36 -11.80 -1.88
C LEU A 367 -24.46 -10.94 -0.99
N ARG A 368 -24.89 -10.69 0.24
CA ARG A 368 -24.04 -10.06 1.27
C ARG A 368 -23.18 -11.11 1.96
N GLY A 369 -22.04 -10.70 2.52
CA GLY A 369 -21.21 -11.59 3.35
C GLY A 369 -22.02 -12.13 4.53
N GLY A 370 -22.00 -13.45 4.72
CA GLY A 370 -22.74 -14.18 5.75
C GLY A 370 -24.14 -14.66 5.33
N GLU A 371 -24.63 -14.28 4.15
CA GLU A 371 -25.95 -14.70 3.63
C GLU A 371 -25.94 -16.17 3.17
N PRO A 372 -27.03 -16.95 3.35
CA PRO A 372 -27.11 -18.31 2.83
C PRO A 372 -27.05 -18.31 1.30
N ILE A 373 -26.24 -19.22 0.75
CA ILE A 373 -26.05 -19.38 -0.70
C ILE A 373 -27.15 -20.29 -1.30
N ALA A 374 -27.72 -21.18 -0.49
CA ALA A 374 -28.79 -22.08 -0.91
C ALA A 374 -29.96 -21.32 -1.53
N GLY A 375 -30.35 -21.67 -2.77
CA GLY A 375 -31.43 -21.02 -3.53
C GLY A 375 -31.04 -19.71 -4.23
N ALA A 376 -29.82 -19.21 -4.04
CA ALA A 376 -29.27 -18.03 -4.74
C ALA A 376 -28.20 -18.40 -5.78
N VAL A 377 -28.18 -19.67 -6.19
CA VAL A 377 -27.25 -20.20 -7.18
C VAL A 377 -27.96 -21.08 -8.21
N GLU A 378 -27.37 -21.15 -9.39
CA GLU A 378 -27.78 -22.05 -10.46
C GLU A 378 -26.57 -22.83 -11.00
N PRO A 379 -26.77 -24.06 -11.50
CA PRO A 379 -25.72 -24.78 -12.21
C PRO A 379 -25.38 -24.05 -13.52
N ALA A 380 -24.08 -23.93 -13.78
CA ALA A 380 -23.53 -23.31 -14.97
C ALA A 380 -22.39 -24.18 -15.52
N GLU A 381 -22.04 -23.96 -16.77
CA GLU A 381 -20.81 -24.48 -17.37
C GLU A 381 -19.84 -23.31 -17.53
N ALA A 382 -18.61 -23.47 -17.06
CA ALA A 382 -17.61 -22.40 -17.07
C ALA A 382 -16.28 -22.87 -17.63
N GLU A 383 -15.63 -21.98 -18.39
CA GLU A 383 -14.24 -22.13 -18.80
C GLU A 383 -13.33 -21.88 -17.59
N ARG A 384 -12.36 -22.77 -17.40
CA ARG A 384 -11.49 -22.85 -16.22
C ARG A 384 -10.04 -22.66 -16.66
N VAL A 385 -9.33 -21.83 -15.91
CA VAL A 385 -7.86 -21.81 -15.96
C VAL A 385 -7.34 -22.93 -15.05
N PRO A 386 -6.39 -23.77 -15.51
CA PRO A 386 -5.75 -24.79 -14.69
C PRO A 386 -5.24 -24.22 -13.35
N GLY A 387 -5.68 -24.81 -12.23
CA GLY A 387 -5.20 -24.50 -10.87
C GLY A 387 -6.12 -23.70 -9.95
N ARG A 388 -7.26 -23.14 -10.42
CA ARG A 388 -8.32 -22.57 -9.56
C ARG A 388 -9.69 -23.10 -9.99
N ALA A 389 -10.13 -24.21 -9.40
CA ALA A 389 -11.40 -24.83 -9.75
C ALA A 389 -12.59 -24.10 -9.08
N PRO A 390 -13.63 -23.72 -9.85
CA PRO A 390 -14.91 -23.30 -9.28
C PRO A 390 -15.58 -24.50 -8.57
N LEU A 391 -16.49 -24.19 -7.65
CA LEU A 391 -17.20 -25.18 -6.86
C LEU A 391 -18.29 -25.85 -7.72
N ALA A 392 -18.30 -27.19 -7.73
CA ALA A 392 -19.31 -27.98 -8.45
C ALA A 392 -20.57 -28.20 -7.58
N ASP A 393 -20.40 -28.49 -6.29
CA ASP A 393 -21.47 -28.75 -5.33
C ASP A 393 -21.34 -27.90 -4.06
N LEU A 394 -22.47 -27.42 -3.51
CA LEU A 394 -22.47 -26.66 -2.27
C LEU A 394 -22.40 -27.56 -1.04
N PRO A 395 -21.54 -27.27 -0.06
CA PRO A 395 -21.61 -27.92 1.23
C PRO A 395 -22.92 -27.56 1.96
N PRO A 396 -23.46 -28.45 2.80
CA PRO A 396 -24.67 -28.17 3.58
C PRO A 396 -24.47 -26.94 4.47
N GLY A 397 -25.43 -26.01 4.47
CA GLY A 397 -25.35 -24.76 5.24
C GLY A 397 -24.43 -23.69 4.65
N ALA A 398 -23.99 -23.82 3.39
CA ALA A 398 -23.10 -22.86 2.73
C ALA A 398 -23.58 -21.40 2.80
N ARG A 399 -22.69 -20.49 3.22
CA ARG A 399 -22.89 -19.04 3.29
C ARG A 399 -21.81 -18.27 2.53
N ALA A 400 -22.16 -17.09 2.02
CA ALA A 400 -21.22 -16.26 1.28
C ALA A 400 -20.12 -15.75 2.21
N ALA A 401 -18.85 -16.05 1.90
CA ALA A 401 -17.71 -15.65 2.72
C ALA A 401 -17.46 -14.13 2.71
N ARG A 402 -17.92 -13.47 1.64
CA ARG A 402 -17.84 -12.03 1.34
C ARG A 402 -19.04 -11.63 0.48
N ALA A 403 -19.19 -10.35 0.17
CA ALA A 403 -20.20 -9.91 -0.78
C ALA A 403 -19.90 -10.48 -2.18
N LEU A 404 -20.93 -11.02 -2.83
CA LEU A 404 -20.84 -11.61 -4.17
C LEU A 404 -21.82 -10.88 -5.11
N ALA A 405 -21.35 -10.50 -6.29
CA ALA A 405 -22.18 -9.89 -7.31
C ALA A 405 -23.16 -10.93 -7.91
N ALA A 406 -24.22 -10.46 -8.55
CA ALA A 406 -25.07 -11.32 -9.38
C ALA A 406 -24.29 -11.83 -10.60
N GLY A 407 -24.43 -13.11 -10.94
CA GLY A 407 -23.76 -13.72 -12.07
C GLY A 407 -22.30 -14.10 -11.84
N ALA A 408 -21.81 -14.08 -10.60
CA ALA A 408 -20.46 -14.48 -10.23
C ALA A 408 -20.32 -16.00 -10.13
N LEU A 409 -19.22 -16.56 -10.64
CA LEU A 409 -18.89 -17.97 -10.45
C LEU A 409 -18.34 -18.19 -9.03
N LEU A 410 -18.86 -19.19 -8.34
CA LEU A 410 -18.45 -19.51 -6.97
C LEU A 410 -17.14 -20.29 -6.96
N ALA A 411 -16.15 -19.78 -6.24
CA ALA A 411 -14.97 -20.55 -5.86
C ALA A 411 -15.08 -21.02 -4.40
N ALA A 412 -14.28 -22.02 -4.03
CA ALA A 412 -14.25 -22.53 -2.64
C ALA A 412 -13.94 -21.42 -1.61
N ALA A 413 -13.15 -20.41 -1.97
CA ALA A 413 -12.83 -19.27 -1.11
C ALA A 413 -14.02 -18.32 -0.86
N ASP A 414 -15.04 -18.37 -1.71
CA ASP A 414 -16.24 -17.54 -1.62
C ASP A 414 -17.32 -18.15 -0.73
N VAL A 415 -17.11 -19.37 -0.24
CA VAL A 415 -18.06 -20.14 0.56
C VAL A 415 -17.50 -20.39 1.96
N ARG A 416 -18.30 -20.13 2.98
CA ARG A 416 -18.09 -20.62 4.35
C ARG A 416 -19.06 -21.76 4.61
N ALA A 417 -18.53 -22.91 5.02
CA ALA A 417 -19.33 -24.02 5.51
C ALA A 417 -19.63 -23.80 7.00
N GLY A 418 -20.91 -23.87 7.40
CA GLY A 418 -21.28 -23.84 8.81
C GLY A 418 -22.74 -23.50 9.11
N PRO A 419 -23.23 -23.90 10.30
CA PRO A 419 -24.59 -23.59 10.76
C PRO A 419 -24.78 -22.08 10.96
N ALA A 420 -26.03 -21.62 10.81
CA ALA A 420 -26.35 -20.21 10.94
C ALA A 420 -26.11 -19.69 12.37
N PRO A 421 -25.67 -18.44 12.58
CA PRO A 421 -25.64 -17.86 13.92
C PRO A 421 -27.01 -17.99 14.60
N GLY A 422 -27.04 -18.58 15.80
CA GLY A 422 -28.26 -18.83 16.57
C GLY A 422 -28.98 -20.16 16.29
N GLU A 423 -28.57 -20.94 15.29
CA GLU A 423 -29.12 -22.29 15.03
C GLU A 423 -28.66 -23.28 16.12
N PRO A 424 -29.53 -24.23 16.54
CA PRO A 424 -29.13 -25.28 17.46
C PRO A 424 -28.06 -26.17 16.82
N VAL A 425 -26.96 -26.38 17.52
CA VAL A 425 -25.82 -27.18 17.08
C VAL A 425 -25.39 -28.14 18.18
N GLU A 426 -24.93 -29.32 17.80
CA GLU A 426 -24.34 -30.27 18.75
C GLU A 426 -22.82 -30.06 18.83
N VAL A 427 -22.32 -29.91 20.06
CA VAL A 427 -20.90 -29.90 20.38
C VAL A 427 -20.51 -31.28 20.88
N VAL A 428 -19.54 -31.91 20.23
CA VAL A 428 -18.99 -33.22 20.62
C VAL A 428 -17.60 -32.99 21.20
N VAL A 429 -17.41 -33.32 22.47
CA VAL A 429 -16.11 -33.25 23.14
C VAL A 429 -15.49 -34.65 23.11
N ARG A 430 -14.29 -34.77 22.55
CA ARG A 430 -13.51 -36.01 22.53
C ARG A 430 -12.31 -35.88 23.48
N SER A 431 -12.25 -36.74 24.50
CA SER A 431 -11.12 -36.84 25.43
C SER A 431 -10.82 -38.30 25.72
N GLY A 432 -9.62 -38.79 25.38
CA GLY A 432 -9.16 -40.14 25.75
C GLY A 432 -10.06 -41.31 25.32
N GLY A 433 -10.89 -41.14 24.27
CA GLY A 433 -11.83 -42.16 23.77
C GLY A 433 -13.29 -42.02 24.22
N LEU A 434 -13.62 -41.03 25.08
CA LEU A 434 -15.00 -40.74 25.48
C LEU A 434 -15.59 -39.59 24.63
N GLU A 435 -16.81 -39.77 24.11
CA GLU A 435 -17.54 -38.74 23.35
C GLU A 435 -18.70 -38.17 24.18
N ILE A 436 -18.70 -36.86 24.42
CA ILE A 436 -19.79 -36.16 25.14
C ILE A 436 -20.48 -35.18 24.18
N THR A 437 -21.76 -35.39 23.92
CA THR A 437 -22.62 -34.50 23.11
C THR A 437 -23.32 -33.46 23.99
N ARG A 438 -23.32 -32.20 23.57
CA ARG A 438 -24.07 -31.11 24.22
C ARG A 438 -24.76 -30.23 23.19
N ALA A 439 -26.02 -29.86 23.44
CA ALA A 439 -26.72 -28.86 22.65
C ALA A 439 -26.12 -27.47 22.92
N ALA A 440 -25.94 -26.68 21.87
CA ALA A 440 -25.41 -25.33 21.92
C ALA A 440 -26.04 -24.46 20.81
N ARG A 441 -25.74 -23.16 20.81
CA ARG A 441 -26.11 -22.25 19.72
C ARG A 441 -24.87 -21.76 18.99
N ALA A 442 -24.87 -21.77 17.66
CA ALA A 442 -23.74 -21.27 16.88
C ALA A 442 -23.52 -19.76 17.09
N VAL A 443 -22.27 -19.33 17.23
CA VAL A 443 -21.87 -17.93 17.38
C VAL A 443 -20.79 -17.53 16.38
N PRO A 444 -20.59 -16.23 16.09
CA PRO A 444 -19.57 -15.77 15.14
C PRO A 444 -18.14 -16.19 15.54
N CYS A 445 -17.30 -16.49 14.54
CA CYS A 445 -15.97 -17.04 14.74
C CYS A 445 -14.85 -16.32 13.98
N VAL A 446 -13.65 -16.49 14.52
CA VAL A 446 -12.37 -16.13 13.91
C VAL A 446 -12.00 -17.18 12.85
N ARG A 447 -11.19 -16.81 11.84
CA ARG A 447 -10.85 -17.68 10.70
C ARG A 447 -10.30 -19.05 11.17
N GLY A 448 -10.88 -20.13 10.63
CA GLY A 448 -10.35 -21.50 10.77
C GLY A 448 -11.06 -22.40 11.80
N HIS A 449 -11.94 -21.84 12.65
CA HIS A 449 -12.63 -22.59 13.70
C HIS A 449 -14.15 -22.32 13.70
N ALA A 450 -14.92 -23.28 14.23
CA ALA A 450 -16.36 -23.14 14.51
C ALA A 450 -16.57 -22.95 16.02
N CYS A 451 -17.58 -22.15 16.40
CA CYS A 451 -17.78 -21.74 17.79
C CYS A 451 -19.24 -21.89 18.15
N ALA A 452 -19.46 -22.37 19.37
CA ALA A 452 -20.78 -22.59 19.94
C ALA A 452 -20.85 -21.98 21.35
N LEU A 453 -22.04 -21.51 21.70
CA LEU A 453 -22.40 -21.05 23.04
C LEU A 453 -23.25 -22.12 23.71
N LEU A 454 -22.73 -22.70 24.80
CA LEU A 454 -23.45 -23.67 25.61
C LEU A 454 -24.57 -22.98 26.42
N PRO A 455 -25.58 -23.74 26.89
CA PRO A 455 -26.67 -23.22 27.73
C PRO A 455 -26.21 -22.50 29.01
N GLY A 456 -24.97 -22.74 29.46
CA GLY A 456 -24.33 -22.04 30.59
C GLY A 456 -23.51 -20.80 30.22
N GLY A 457 -23.66 -20.26 29.00
CA GLY A 457 -22.96 -19.04 28.55
C GLY A 457 -21.47 -19.23 28.22
N ARG A 458 -20.93 -20.44 28.35
CA ARG A 458 -19.55 -20.76 28.00
C ARG A 458 -19.41 -20.92 26.49
N ARG A 459 -18.42 -20.23 25.91
CA ARG A 459 -18.05 -20.34 24.50
C ARG A 459 -17.07 -21.48 24.31
N VAL A 460 -17.29 -22.27 23.27
CA VAL A 460 -16.45 -23.41 22.91
C VAL A 460 -16.05 -23.28 21.45
N GLU A 461 -14.77 -23.50 21.15
CA GLU A 461 -14.21 -23.45 19.79
C GLU A 461 -13.77 -24.86 19.37
N GLY A 462 -14.01 -25.23 18.13
CA GLY A 462 -13.75 -26.57 17.60
C GLY A 462 -13.68 -26.62 16.07
N ARG A 463 -13.53 -27.82 15.51
CA ARG A 463 -13.61 -28.06 14.07
C ARG A 463 -15.03 -28.48 13.69
N LEU A 464 -15.55 -27.93 12.60
CA LEU A 464 -16.86 -28.34 12.08
C LEU A 464 -16.69 -29.62 11.24
N GLN A 465 -17.39 -30.68 11.62
CA GLN A 465 -17.44 -31.93 10.87
C GLN A 465 -18.87 -32.48 10.90
N ASP A 466 -19.45 -32.76 9.73
CA ASP A 466 -20.78 -33.36 9.57
C ASP A 466 -21.91 -32.62 10.33
N GLY A 467 -21.86 -31.28 10.35
CA GLY A 467 -22.86 -30.45 11.05
C GLY A 467 -22.68 -30.38 12.57
N ARG A 468 -21.63 -30.99 13.12
CA ARG A 468 -21.28 -30.97 14.56
C ARG A 468 -19.97 -30.22 14.79
N ILE A 469 -19.84 -29.58 15.95
CA ILE A 469 -18.61 -28.91 16.36
C ILE A 469 -17.81 -29.88 17.23
N LEU A 470 -16.71 -30.38 16.70
CA LEU A 470 -15.79 -31.29 17.39
C LEU A 470 -14.74 -30.50 18.19
N VAL A 471 -14.61 -30.84 19.46
CA VAL A 471 -13.66 -30.22 20.39
C VAL A 471 -12.75 -31.32 20.91
N GLU A 472 -11.51 -31.31 20.46
CA GLU A 472 -10.48 -32.22 20.96
C GLU A 472 -9.86 -31.61 22.22
N VAL A 473 -9.99 -32.33 23.33
CA VAL A 473 -9.33 -31.97 24.60
C VAL A 473 -8.16 -32.95 24.76
N PRO A 474 -6.92 -32.46 24.91
CA PRO A 474 -5.75 -33.32 25.04
C PRO A 474 -5.83 -34.26 26.26
#